data_AF-W4LFQ7-F1
#
_entry.id   AF-W4LFQ7-F1
#
_cell.length_a   1.000
_cell.length_b   1.000
_cell.length_c   1.000
_cell.angle_alpha   90.00
_cell.angle_beta   90.00
_cell.angle_gamma   90.00
#
_symmetry.space_group_name_H-M   'P 1'
#
loop_
_entity.id
_entity.type
_entity.pdbx_description
1 polymer ?
#
loop_
_entity_poly.entity_id
_entity_poly.type
_entity_poly.pdbx_seq_one_letter_code
_entity_poly.pdbx_strand_id
1 'polypeptide(L)'
;PMSEGTSIPKLLIYLCNVTDNPYLKNDTPAVPYIAPDGRANQQFQYEPSPVVVDLHYMIVPYMKETIDEVKIVGYIKQLFSYGYLLKSAALNEPKLQHDLTHSHNESLKIIPNDLSMEDVHKIWGGFPNQNYKLSLFYLVTPVRIPLGGPGRTVTRVMNLQGGSYAA
;
A
#
# COMPACT_ATOMS: atom_id res chain seq x y z
N PRO A 1 -16.54 18.40 -16.72
CA PRO A 1 -15.98 19.02 -17.94
C PRO A 1 -14.93 20.08 -17.58
N MET A 2 -13.64 19.72 -17.69
CA MET A 2 -12.56 20.66 -17.41
C MET A 2 -12.19 21.38 -18.71
N SER A 3 -12.38 22.71 -18.73
CA SER A 3 -12.30 23.59 -19.90
C SER A 3 -10.92 23.59 -20.58
N GLU A 4 -10.91 23.39 -21.89
CA GLU A 4 -9.76 23.54 -22.79
C GLU A 4 -9.41 25.02 -22.97
N GLY A 5 -8.58 25.54 -22.05
CA GLY A 5 -8.07 26.90 -22.14
C GLY A 5 -6.85 27.04 -21.25
N THR A 6 -5.66 26.91 -21.84
CA THR A 6 -4.36 27.14 -21.20
C THR A 6 -4.12 26.30 -19.94
N SER A 7 -4.21 24.96 -20.05
CA SER A 7 -3.93 24.09 -18.90
C SER A 7 -2.43 23.90 -18.71
N ILE A 8 -1.94 24.33 -17.55
CA ILE A 8 -0.65 23.90 -16.98
C ILE A 8 -0.56 22.37 -17.11
N PRO A 9 0.61 21.80 -17.49
CA PRO A 9 0.83 20.36 -17.49
C PRO A 9 0.35 19.74 -16.17
N LYS A 10 -0.54 18.76 -16.24
CA LYS A 10 -1.09 18.08 -15.05
C LYS A 10 -0.77 16.60 -15.12
N LEU A 11 -0.32 16.05 -14.01
CA LEU A 11 -0.20 14.62 -13.83
C LEU A 11 -1.30 14.18 -12.86
N LEU A 12 -2.21 13.34 -13.33
CA LEU A 12 -3.19 12.67 -12.48
C LEU A 12 -2.57 11.38 -11.95
N ILE A 13 -2.58 11.22 -10.62
CA ILE A 13 -2.21 9.97 -9.96
C ILE A 13 -3.47 9.49 -9.23
N TYR A 14 -4.02 8.37 -9.67
CA TYR A 14 -5.31 7.84 -9.20
C TYR A 14 -5.13 6.46 -8.59
N LEU A 15 -5.57 6.27 -7.34
CA LEU A 15 -5.60 4.98 -6.68
C LEU A 15 -6.85 4.22 -7.17
N CYS A 16 -6.64 3.25 -8.07
CA CYS A 16 -7.72 2.48 -8.70
C CYS A 16 -8.28 1.42 -7.77
N ASN A 17 -7.41 0.76 -7.02
CA ASN A 17 -7.78 -0.37 -6.19
C ASN A 17 -6.83 -0.53 -5.00
N VAL A 18 -7.36 -1.13 -3.94
CA VAL A 18 -6.63 -1.56 -2.74
C VAL A 18 -6.99 -3.01 -2.50
N THR A 19 -5.99 -3.90 -2.50
CA THR A 19 -6.20 -5.34 -2.29
C THR A 19 -5.38 -5.82 -1.11
N ASP A 20 -5.90 -6.78 -0.34
CA ASP A 20 -5.11 -7.45 0.69
C ASP A 20 -3.90 -8.15 0.08
N ASN A 21 -2.75 -8.07 0.73
CA ASN A 21 -1.58 -8.85 0.34
C ASN A 21 -1.68 -10.26 0.96
N PRO A 22 -1.94 -11.32 0.16
CA PRO A 22 -2.20 -12.65 0.71
C PRO A 22 -0.96 -13.29 1.35
N TYR A 23 0.25 -12.87 0.94
CA TYR A 23 1.50 -13.46 1.39
C TYR A 23 1.95 -12.95 2.76
N LEU A 24 1.47 -11.77 3.15
CA LEU A 24 1.79 -11.12 4.43
C LEU A 24 0.58 -11.07 5.37
N LYS A 25 -0.48 -11.81 5.04
CA LYS A 25 -1.65 -11.94 5.88
C LYS A 25 -1.30 -12.66 7.17
N ASN A 26 -1.69 -12.09 8.30
CA ASN A 26 -1.42 -12.62 9.65
C ASN A 26 0.06 -12.69 10.01
N ASP A 27 0.92 -11.84 9.44
CA ASP A 27 2.28 -11.64 9.93
C ASP A 27 2.22 -11.06 11.35
N THR A 28 2.01 -11.94 12.32
CA THR A 28 1.68 -11.59 13.70
C THR A 28 2.99 -11.55 14.46
N PRO A 29 3.35 -10.42 15.08
CA PRO A 29 4.52 -10.39 15.94
C PRO A 29 4.39 -11.46 17.02
N ALA A 30 5.43 -12.27 17.19
CA ALA A 30 5.45 -13.30 18.21
C ALA A 30 5.24 -12.62 19.58
N VAL A 31 4.22 -13.03 20.33
CA VAL A 31 4.02 -12.56 21.70
C VAL A 31 5.09 -13.21 22.57
N PRO A 32 6.07 -12.46 23.11
CA PRO A 32 7.10 -13.05 23.95
C PRO A 32 6.48 -13.50 25.28
N TYR A 33 6.45 -14.81 25.49
CA TYR A 33 5.91 -15.43 26.71
C TYR A 33 6.86 -15.29 27.91
N ILE A 34 8.16 -15.16 27.64
CA ILE A 34 9.21 -15.03 28.65
C ILE A 34 9.70 -13.59 28.61
N ALA A 35 9.56 -12.87 29.71
CA ALA A 35 10.20 -11.57 29.87
C ALA A 35 11.73 -11.74 29.84
N PRO A 36 12.50 -10.68 29.51
CA PRO A 36 13.96 -10.74 29.47
C PRO A 36 14.62 -11.21 30.79
N ASP A 37 13.87 -11.19 31.90
CA ASP A 37 14.27 -11.66 33.23
C ASP A 37 14.03 -13.18 33.45
N GLY A 38 13.56 -13.91 32.44
CA GLY A 38 13.29 -15.35 32.50
C GLY A 38 11.95 -15.73 33.13
N ARG A 39 11.10 -14.77 33.52
CA ARG A 39 9.78 -15.05 34.13
C ARG A 39 8.69 -15.12 33.07
N ALA A 40 7.71 -16.00 33.30
CA ALA A 40 6.52 -16.08 32.46
C ALA A 40 5.59 -14.90 32.73
N ASN A 41 5.30 -14.12 31.71
CA ASN A 41 4.34 -13.01 31.83
C ASN A 41 2.91 -13.56 31.92
N GLN A 42 2.21 -13.26 33.02
CA GLN A 42 0.80 -13.64 33.19
C GLN A 42 -0.15 -12.73 32.39
N GLN A 43 0.29 -11.52 32.09
CA GLN A 43 -0.38 -10.54 31.24
C GLN A 43 0.60 -10.05 30.18
N PHE A 44 0.14 -9.94 28.94
CA PHE A 44 0.92 -9.34 27.86
C PHE A 44 0.05 -8.34 27.10
N GLN A 45 0.70 -7.29 26.58
CA GLN A 45 0.09 -6.36 25.65
C GLN A 45 0.14 -6.98 24.26
N TYR A 46 -1.04 -7.23 23.70
CA TYR A 46 -1.21 -7.67 22.33
C TYR A 46 -1.45 -6.45 21.45
N GLU A 47 -0.50 -6.15 20.57
CA GLU A 47 -0.71 -5.22 19.48
C GLU A 47 -1.24 -6.00 18.26
N PRO A 48 -2.38 -5.58 17.69
CA PRO A 48 -2.91 -6.24 16.52
C PRO A 48 -1.96 -6.06 15.32
N SER A 49 -1.71 -7.15 14.60
CA SER A 49 -0.88 -7.14 13.39
C SER A 49 -1.42 -6.13 12.37
N PRO A 50 -0.56 -5.31 11.72
CA PRO A 50 -1.01 -4.33 10.73
C PRO A 50 -1.69 -5.01 9.55
N VAL A 51 -2.64 -4.32 8.94
CA VAL A 51 -3.25 -4.79 7.69
C VAL A 51 -2.26 -4.50 6.56
N VAL A 52 -1.89 -5.54 5.81
CA VAL A 52 -0.95 -5.40 4.69
C VAL A 52 -1.72 -5.42 3.38
N VAL A 53 -1.58 -4.36 2.61
CA VAL A 53 -2.27 -4.16 1.34
C VAL A 53 -1.31 -3.85 0.20
N ASP A 54 -1.84 -4.03 -0.99
CA ASP A 54 -1.27 -3.75 -2.29
C ASP A 54 -2.08 -2.60 -2.93
N LEU A 55 -1.41 -1.53 -3.34
CA LEU A 55 -2.05 -0.35 -3.90
C LEU A 55 -1.86 -0.31 -5.42
N HIS A 56 -2.95 -0.27 -6.16
CA HIS A 56 -2.93 -0.20 -7.63
C HIS A 56 -3.18 1.24 -8.09
N TYR A 57 -2.16 1.88 -8.64
CA TYR A 57 -2.22 3.24 -9.16
C TYR A 57 -2.33 3.27 -10.68
N MET A 58 -3.11 4.22 -11.18
CA MET A 58 -3.12 4.68 -12.57
C MET A 58 -2.55 6.10 -12.62
N ILE A 59 -1.61 6.33 -13.54
CA ILE A 59 -0.99 7.63 -13.78
C ILE A 59 -1.36 8.09 -15.18
N VAL A 60 -1.91 9.30 -15.29
CA VAL A 60 -2.37 9.89 -16.56
C VAL A 60 -1.76 11.28 -16.74
N PRO A 61 -0.86 11.47 -17.72
CA PRO A 61 -0.40 12.80 -18.10
C PRO A 61 -1.47 13.52 -18.93
N TYR A 62 -1.87 14.70 -18.48
CA TYR A 62 -2.71 15.62 -19.25
C TYR A 62 -1.82 16.72 -19.81
N MET A 63 -1.51 16.59 -21.10
CA MET A 63 -0.70 17.57 -21.83
C MET A 63 -1.50 18.17 -22.99
N LYS A 64 -1.01 19.30 -23.49
CA LYS A 64 -1.59 19.93 -24.69
C LYS A 64 -1.24 19.14 -25.95
N GLU A 65 -0.04 18.58 -26.01
CA GLU A 65 0.48 17.84 -27.16
C GLU A 65 0.72 16.37 -26.81
N THR A 66 0.28 15.45 -27.68
CA THR A 66 0.46 14.01 -27.50
C THR A 66 1.92 13.60 -27.39
N ILE A 67 2.83 14.29 -28.09
CA ILE A 67 4.26 14.01 -28.01
C ILE A 67 4.81 14.23 -26.60
N ASP A 68 4.28 15.23 -25.88
CA ASP A 68 4.70 15.51 -24.52
C ASP A 68 4.09 14.52 -23.53
N GLU A 69 2.87 14.01 -23.78
CA GLU A 69 2.31 12.89 -23.01
C GLU A 69 3.25 11.67 -23.08
N VAL A 70 3.73 11.34 -24.28
CA VAL A 70 4.66 10.22 -24.50
C VAL A 70 6.01 10.46 -23.83
N LYS A 71 6.58 11.67 -23.92
CA LYS A 71 7.85 12.02 -23.23
C LYS A 71 7.72 11.85 -21.72
N ILE A 72 6.65 12.36 -21.13
CA ILE A 72 6.41 12.27 -19.69
C ILE A 72 6.23 10.82 -19.24
N VAL A 73 5.51 10.00 -20.02
CA VAL A 73 5.45 8.56 -19.79
C VAL A 73 6.83 7.92 -19.79
N GLY A 74 7.67 8.28 -20.76
CA GLY A 74 9.07 7.82 -20.84
C GLY A 74 9.86 8.18 -19.60
N TYR A 75 9.77 9.43 -19.13
CA TYR A 75 10.44 9.89 -17.92
C TYR A 75 9.95 9.15 -16.67
N ILE A 76 8.65 8.89 -16.52
CA ILE A 76 8.11 8.15 -15.38
C ILE A 76 8.62 6.70 -15.39
N LYS A 77 8.59 6.04 -16.55
CA LYS A 77 9.15 4.68 -16.69
C LYS A 77 10.64 4.65 -16.34
N GLN A 78 11.40 5.64 -16.81
CA GLN A 78 12.82 5.76 -16.50
C GLN A 78 13.04 6.00 -15.00
N LEU A 79 12.29 6.91 -14.38
CA LEU A 79 12.37 7.22 -12.95
C LEU A 79 12.17 5.96 -12.10
N PHE A 80 11.12 5.18 -12.40
CA PHE A 80 10.84 3.94 -11.66
C PHE A 80 11.76 2.79 -12.02
N SER A 81 12.43 2.82 -13.18
CA SER A 81 13.46 1.83 -13.53
C SER A 81 14.70 1.91 -12.63
N TYR A 82 15.07 3.11 -12.18
CA TYR A 82 16.25 3.33 -11.34
C TYR A 82 15.97 3.15 -9.84
N GLY A 83 14.70 3.26 -9.43
CA GLY A 83 14.28 3.28 -8.04
C GLY A 83 13.03 2.44 -7.83
N TYR A 84 13.16 1.12 -7.96
CA TYR A 84 12.08 0.17 -7.65
C TYR A 84 11.81 0.05 -6.14
N LEU A 85 12.62 0.69 -5.29
CA LEU A 85 12.43 0.77 -3.84
C LEU A 85 12.31 2.23 -3.41
N LEU A 86 11.11 2.66 -3.04
CA LEU A 86 10.91 3.86 -2.23
C LEU A 86 11.45 3.53 -0.84
N LYS A 87 12.67 3.99 -0.57
CA LYS A 87 13.21 3.98 0.79
C LYS A 87 12.80 5.27 1.48
N SER A 88 12.30 5.20 2.70
CA SER A 88 11.93 6.39 3.48
C SER A 88 13.10 7.39 3.58
N ALA A 89 14.34 6.91 3.62
CA ALA A 89 15.56 7.72 3.60
C ALA A 89 15.88 8.44 2.27
N ALA A 90 15.28 8.01 1.15
CA ALA A 90 15.41 8.67 -0.15
C ALA A 90 14.39 9.81 -0.34
N LEU A 91 13.46 9.98 0.60
CA LEU A 91 12.49 11.06 0.60
C LEU A 91 13.13 12.26 1.30
N ASN A 92 13.34 13.36 0.57
CA ASN A 92 13.83 14.63 1.13
C ASN A 92 12.76 15.37 1.96
N GLU A 93 11.71 14.67 2.41
CA GLU A 93 10.58 15.25 3.14
C GLU A 93 10.50 14.56 4.52
N PRO A 94 10.96 15.25 5.58
CA PRO A 94 11.11 14.66 6.92
C PRO A 94 9.80 14.14 7.51
N LYS A 95 8.66 14.77 7.20
CA LYS A 95 7.36 14.38 7.77
C LYS A 95 6.87 13.07 7.18
N LEU A 96 6.93 12.93 5.86
CA LEU A 96 6.59 11.70 5.14
C LEU A 96 7.55 10.57 5.51
N GLN A 97 8.84 10.87 5.68
CA GLN A 97 9.80 9.89 6.19
C GLN A 97 9.40 9.40 7.60
N HIS A 98 9.01 10.32 8.49
CA HIS A 98 8.57 9.99 9.85
C HIS A 98 7.31 9.11 9.84
N ASP A 99 6.27 9.51 9.09
CA ASP A 99 4.98 8.82 9.03
C ASP A 99 5.11 7.41 8.42
N LEU A 100 5.92 7.26 7.37
CA LEU A 100 6.20 5.97 6.74
C LEU A 100 6.99 5.04 7.66
N THR A 101 8.01 5.57 8.35
CA THR A 101 8.82 4.79 9.29
C THR A 101 7.98 4.34 10.48
N HIS A 102 7.17 5.24 11.06
CA HIS A 102 6.26 4.90 12.15
C HIS A 102 5.24 3.82 11.76
N SER A 103 4.84 3.80 10.49
CA SER A 103 3.91 2.79 9.95
C SER A 103 4.61 1.53 9.41
N HIS A 104 5.91 1.34 9.66
CA HIS A 104 6.70 0.20 9.18
C HIS A 104 6.72 0.06 7.64
N ASN A 105 6.65 1.19 6.93
CA ASN A 105 6.67 1.32 5.47
C ASN A 105 8.00 1.92 4.99
N GLU A 106 9.10 1.46 5.56
CA GLU A 106 10.46 1.98 5.29
C GLU A 106 10.95 1.66 3.87
N SER A 107 10.40 0.60 3.29
CA SER A 107 10.72 0.18 1.93
C SER A 107 9.46 -0.30 1.21
N LEU A 108 9.07 0.43 0.17
CA LEU A 108 7.96 0.07 -0.71
C LEU A 108 8.49 -0.23 -2.10
N LYS A 109 7.98 -1.28 -2.74
CA LYS A 109 8.29 -1.59 -4.13
C LYS A 109 7.28 -0.92 -5.05
N ILE A 110 7.76 -0.29 -6.11
CA ILE A 110 6.93 0.17 -7.22
C ILE A 110 7.16 -0.78 -8.40
N ILE A 111 6.11 -1.47 -8.83
CA ILE A 111 6.18 -2.51 -9.85
C ILE A 111 5.25 -2.12 -11.01
N PRO A 112 5.72 -2.11 -12.28
CA PRO A 112 4.83 -1.96 -13.43
C PRO A 112 3.73 -3.01 -13.40
N ASN A 113 2.48 -2.59 -13.61
CA ASN A 113 1.33 -3.49 -13.67
C ASN A 113 0.76 -3.48 -15.08
N ASP A 114 1.29 -4.33 -15.96
CA ASP A 114 0.87 -4.39 -17.36
C ASP A 114 -0.53 -5.03 -17.46
N LEU A 115 -1.56 -4.18 -17.52
CA LEU A 115 -2.95 -4.58 -17.65
C LEU A 115 -3.29 -4.98 -19.09
N SER A 116 -4.23 -5.91 -19.25
CA SER A 116 -4.80 -6.22 -20.57
C SER A 116 -5.59 -5.02 -21.10
N MET A 117 -5.72 -4.91 -22.43
CA MET A 117 -6.54 -3.86 -23.05
C MET A 117 -8.00 -3.90 -22.56
N GLU A 118 -8.53 -5.09 -22.28
CA GLU A 118 -9.87 -5.25 -21.73
C GLU A 118 -9.98 -4.63 -20.32
N ASP A 119 -9.00 -4.85 -19.46
CA ASP A 119 -8.98 -4.28 -18.11
C ASP A 119 -8.81 -2.76 -18.15
N VAL A 120 -7.96 -2.25 -19.04
CA VAL A 120 -7.82 -0.81 -19.28
C VAL A 120 -9.16 -0.21 -19.73
N HIS A 121 -9.88 -0.88 -20.64
CA HIS A 121 -11.21 -0.46 -21.07
C HIS A 121 -12.23 -0.47 -19.93
N LYS A 122 -12.21 -1.48 -19.06
CA LYS A 122 -13.09 -1.53 -17.88
C LYS A 122 -12.82 -0.38 -16.91
N ILE A 123 -11.55 -0.09 -16.64
CA ILE A 123 -11.14 1.01 -15.75
C ILE A 123 -11.63 2.35 -16.31
N TRP A 124 -11.33 2.64 -17.58
CA TRP A 124 -11.77 3.87 -18.22
C TRP A 124 -13.28 3.95 -18.40
N GLY A 125 -13.96 2.82 -18.58
CA GLY A 125 -15.42 2.73 -18.63
C GLY A 125 -16.12 3.22 -17.36
N GLY A 126 -15.43 3.23 -16.21
CA GLY A 126 -15.92 3.81 -14.97
C GLY A 126 -15.96 5.35 -14.95
N PHE A 127 -15.34 6.02 -15.91
CA PHE A 127 -15.28 7.48 -15.99
C PHE A 127 -16.19 8.01 -17.12
N PRO A 128 -17.45 8.34 -16.83
CA PRO A 128 -18.37 8.83 -17.85
C PRO A 128 -17.89 10.18 -18.43
N ASN A 129 -18.04 10.35 -19.74
CA ASN A 129 -17.68 11.56 -20.50
C ASN A 129 -16.17 11.90 -20.52
N GLN A 130 -15.30 10.92 -20.25
CA GLN A 130 -13.86 11.06 -20.43
C GLN A 130 -13.42 10.27 -21.67
N ASN A 131 -12.57 10.88 -22.49
CA ASN A 131 -11.91 10.16 -23.57
C ASN A 131 -10.82 9.27 -22.99
N TYR A 132 -10.54 8.15 -23.65
CA TYR A 132 -9.37 7.33 -23.34
C TYR A 132 -8.11 8.19 -23.43
N LYS A 133 -7.29 8.11 -22.37
CA LYS A 133 -6.00 8.79 -22.29
C LYS A 133 -4.89 7.79 -22.10
N LEU A 134 -3.69 8.17 -22.53
CA LEU A 134 -2.48 7.39 -22.28
C LEU A 134 -2.30 7.24 -20.76
N SER A 135 -2.21 6.01 -20.28
CA SER A 135 -2.17 5.71 -18.85
C SER A 135 -1.09 4.69 -18.53
N LEU A 136 -0.43 4.87 -17.40
CA LEU A 136 0.48 3.89 -16.80
C LEU A 136 -0.16 3.27 -15.56
N PHE A 137 0.11 2.00 -15.33
CA PHE A 137 -0.41 1.28 -14.17
C PHE A 137 0.75 0.73 -13.36
N TYR A 138 0.68 0.93 -12.04
CA TYR A 138 1.73 0.52 -11.11
C TYR A 138 1.13 -0.06 -9.84
N LEU A 139 1.79 -1.10 -9.33
CA LEU A 139 1.53 -1.69 -8.03
C LEU A 139 2.54 -1.14 -7.02
N VAL A 140 2.07 -0.67 -5.87
CA VAL A 140 2.89 -0.31 -4.71
C VAL A 140 2.66 -1.33 -3.60
N THR A 141 3.73 -2.01 -3.17
CA THR A 141 3.65 -3.15 -2.24
C THR A 141 4.95 -3.36 -1.45
N PRO A 142 4.92 -3.90 -0.22
CA PRO A 142 3.76 -4.07 0.63
C PRO A 142 3.49 -2.81 1.45
N VAL A 143 2.23 -2.39 1.55
CA VAL A 143 1.84 -1.21 2.37
C VAL A 143 1.17 -1.69 3.66
N ARG A 144 1.75 -1.33 4.80
CA ARG A 144 1.24 -1.63 6.14
C ARG A 144 0.37 -0.49 6.64
N ILE A 145 -0.85 -0.82 7.04
CA ILE A 145 -1.80 0.09 7.66
C ILE A 145 -1.88 -0.28 9.14
N PRO A 146 -1.42 0.59 10.06
CA PRO A 146 -1.49 0.33 11.48
C PRO A 146 -2.95 0.29 11.94
N LEU A 147 -3.29 -0.71 12.76
CA LEU A 147 -4.59 -0.78 13.41
C LEU A 147 -4.55 0.11 14.67
N GLY A 148 -5.13 1.30 14.58
CA GLY A 148 -5.13 2.32 15.65
C GLY A 148 -6.01 1.99 16.87
N GLY A 149 -5.90 0.78 17.42
CA GLY A 149 -6.62 0.35 18.62
C GLY A 149 -5.71 0.31 19.85
N PRO A 150 -6.25 0.52 21.07
CA PRO A 150 -5.48 0.30 22.29
C PRO A 150 -5.02 -1.16 22.32
N GLY A 151 -3.73 -1.39 22.59
CA GLY A 151 -3.17 -2.73 22.77
C GLY A 151 -4.04 -3.52 23.74
N ARG A 152 -4.42 -4.73 23.36
CA ARG A 152 -5.31 -5.55 24.19
C ARG A 152 -4.46 -6.22 25.26
N THR A 153 -4.79 -6.00 26.52
CA THR A 153 -4.21 -6.81 27.60
C THR A 153 -4.87 -8.18 27.57
N VAL A 154 -4.07 -9.22 27.31
CA VAL A 154 -4.54 -10.61 27.34
C VAL A 154 -3.97 -11.28 28.58
N THR A 155 -4.85 -11.91 29.36
CA THR A 155 -4.48 -12.71 30.53
C THR A 155 -4.39 -14.18 30.13
N ARG A 156 -3.33 -14.85 30.58
CA ARG A 156 -3.14 -16.28 30.33
C ARG A 156 -4.26 -17.12 30.95
N VAL A 157 -4.80 -18.06 30.18
CA VAL A 157 -5.68 -19.12 30.71
C VAL A 157 -4.83 -20.17 31.43
N MET A 158 -5.05 -20.32 32.74
CA MET A 158 -4.27 -21.21 33.60
C MET A 158 -4.93 -22.57 33.86
N ASN A 159 -6.21 -22.72 33.51
CA ASN A 159 -6.97 -23.97 33.68
C ASN A 159 -7.82 -24.25 32.44
N LEU A 160 -7.56 -25.38 31.77
CA LEU A 160 -8.49 -25.98 30.81
C LEU A 160 -9.41 -26.90 31.60
N GLN A 161 -10.62 -26.43 31.94
CA GLN A 161 -11.64 -27.38 32.40
C GLN A 161 -12.05 -28.22 31.20
N GLY A 162 -11.59 -29.47 31.17
CA GLY A 162 -11.88 -30.43 30.12
C GLY A 162 -13.38 -30.60 29.96
N GLY A 163 -13.90 -30.19 28.80
CA GLY A 163 -15.21 -30.59 28.35
C GLY A 163 -15.22 -32.11 28.21
N SER A 164 -16.01 -32.77 29.06
CA SER A 164 -16.33 -34.18 28.95
C SER A 164 -16.99 -34.43 27.60
N TYR A 165 -16.25 -34.98 26.65
CA TYR A 165 -16.85 -35.67 25.51
C TYR A 165 -17.31 -37.02 26.03
N ALA A 166 -18.59 -37.10 26.43
CA ALA A 166 -19.25 -38.37 26.69
C ALA A 166 -19.38 -39.11 25.34
N ALA A 167 -18.80 -40.32 25.29
CA ALA A 167 -18.92 -41.26 24.18
C ALA A 167 -20.30 -41.90 24.11
#